data_AF-A0A6A5BMT9-F1
#
_entry.id   AF-A0A6A5BMT9-F1
#
_cell.length_a   1.000
_cell.length_b   1.000
_cell.length_c   1.000
_cell.angle_alpha   90.00
_cell.angle_beta   90.00
_cell.angle_gamma   90.00
#
_symmetry.space_group_name_H-M   'P 1'
#
loop_
_entity.id
_entity.type
_entity.pdbx_description
1 polymer ?
#
loop_
_entity_poly.entity_id
_entity_poly.type
_entity_poly.pdbx_seq_one_letter_code
_entity_poly.pdbx_strand_id
1 'polypeptide(L)'
;MFQGHYGPAGVLHFFFPDVSLVWLLVSTQLIDIAYFTLQLLCQMNVSHECPYDFLCHEHATFNVELMRRNAIFPSDIHSEYSHSLTGSLILTFILTILYSMVQKFNSKKSVSNLHHHHRSFLSLYGVLFLGVVSHWVLDVLVHRPDVTLFPPFTSVRIGLGMIGILAAKIRVVGGRRNLDQKFWSAFVVYGLTATAVNVYAYFGDDTSKRADQVVDGSPVPPDLVPLIFVLYLVAFSVSYFLDSSYGVNRDEGDVKKWE
;
A
#
# COMPACT_ATOMS: atom_id res chain seq x y z
N MET A 1 3.78 0.91 -9.33
CA MET A 1 3.21 0.10 -8.24
C MET A 1 2.06 0.80 -7.53
N PHE A 2 2.28 1.96 -6.91
CA PHE A 2 1.28 2.73 -6.14
C PHE A 2 -0.18 2.61 -6.59
N GLN A 3 -0.52 2.94 -7.84
CA GLN A 3 -1.93 2.91 -8.27
C GLN A 3 -2.57 1.51 -8.17
N GLY A 4 -1.85 0.42 -8.48
CA GLY A 4 -2.38 -0.95 -8.58
C GLY A 4 -2.93 -1.50 -7.25
N HIS A 5 -2.25 -1.22 -6.15
CA HIS A 5 -2.51 -1.88 -4.86
C HIS A 5 -3.67 -1.25 -4.07
N TYR A 6 -4.13 -0.04 -4.41
CA TYR A 6 -5.31 0.56 -3.77
C TYR A 6 -6.64 0.01 -4.31
N GLY A 7 -6.64 -0.62 -5.48
CA GLY A 7 -7.84 -1.24 -6.07
C GLY A 7 -8.47 -2.28 -5.15
N PRO A 8 -7.70 -3.27 -4.64
CA PRO A 8 -8.18 -4.24 -3.66
C PRO A 8 -8.86 -3.61 -2.43
N ALA A 9 -8.35 -2.50 -1.88
CA ALA A 9 -8.98 -1.84 -0.74
C ALA A 9 -10.39 -1.34 -1.07
N GLY A 10 -10.59 -0.78 -2.27
CA GLY A 10 -11.91 -0.36 -2.74
C GLY A 10 -12.88 -1.54 -2.92
N VAL A 11 -12.39 -2.67 -3.44
CA VAL A 11 -13.18 -3.91 -3.57
C VAL A 11 -13.54 -4.47 -2.21
N LEU A 12 -12.60 -4.51 -1.27
CA LEU A 12 -12.86 -4.96 0.10
C LEU A 12 -13.86 -4.05 0.80
N HIS A 13 -13.75 -2.73 0.64
CA HIS A 13 -14.70 -1.79 1.22
C HIS A 13 -16.11 -1.94 0.65
N PHE A 14 -16.23 -2.34 -0.62
CA PHE A 14 -17.53 -2.67 -1.21
C PHE A 14 -18.20 -3.87 -0.51
N PHE A 15 -17.44 -4.94 -0.22
CA PHE A 15 -17.96 -6.13 0.46
C PHE A 15 -18.07 -5.97 1.99
N PHE A 16 -17.24 -5.11 2.56
CA PHE A 16 -17.11 -4.87 4.00
C PHE A 16 -17.22 -3.36 4.29
N PRO A 17 -18.39 -2.73 4.03
CA PRO A 17 -18.56 -1.27 4.09
C PRO A 17 -18.53 -0.70 5.51
N ASP A 18 -18.54 -1.56 6.52
CA ASP A 18 -18.39 -1.22 7.94
C ASP A 18 -16.92 -1.21 8.40
N VAL A 19 -15.99 -1.67 7.56
CA VAL A 19 -14.55 -1.47 7.76
C VAL A 19 -14.15 -0.19 7.05
N SER A 20 -13.54 0.74 7.79
CA SER A 20 -13.15 2.03 7.23
C SER A 20 -12.19 1.85 6.05
N LEU A 21 -12.48 2.58 4.96
CA LEU A 21 -11.69 2.55 3.74
C LEU A 21 -10.23 2.90 4.00
N VAL A 22 -9.97 3.83 4.93
CA VAL A 22 -8.61 4.25 5.30
C VAL A 22 -7.79 3.07 5.80
N TRP A 23 -8.36 2.23 6.67
CA TRP A 23 -7.66 1.07 7.21
C TRP A 23 -7.46 -0.02 6.16
N LEU A 24 -8.40 -0.17 5.22
CA LEU A 24 -8.24 -1.07 4.08
C LEU A 24 -7.11 -0.59 3.16
N LEU A 25 -7.01 0.71 2.88
CA LEU A 25 -5.92 1.28 2.09
C LEU A 25 -4.58 1.09 2.78
N VAL A 26 -4.49 1.37 4.09
CA VAL A 26 -3.28 1.10 4.88
C VAL A 26 -2.92 -0.39 4.81
N SER A 27 -3.89 -1.30 4.94
CA SER A 27 -3.63 -2.74 4.85
C SER A 27 -3.02 -3.12 3.50
N THR A 28 -3.52 -2.57 2.39
CA THR A 28 -2.96 -2.82 1.05
C THR A 28 -1.61 -2.18 0.78
N GLN A 29 -1.08 -1.34 1.68
CA GLN A 29 0.25 -0.72 1.53
C GLN A 29 1.19 -1.11 2.66
N LEU A 30 0.73 -1.98 3.58
CA LEU A 30 1.45 -2.23 4.82
C LEU A 30 2.82 -2.85 4.58
N ILE A 31 2.95 -3.65 3.51
CA ILE A 31 4.20 -4.29 3.08
C ILE A 31 5.22 -3.21 2.67
N ASP A 32 4.85 -2.31 1.76
CA ASP A 32 5.70 -1.19 1.36
C ASP A 32 6.04 -0.25 2.52
N ILE A 33 5.05 0.11 3.35
CA ILE A 33 5.28 0.98 4.52
C ILE A 33 6.30 0.32 5.45
N ALA A 34 6.19 -0.98 5.71
CA ALA A 34 7.14 -1.72 6.52
C ALA A 34 8.53 -1.73 5.86
N TYR A 35 8.62 -2.05 4.57
CA TYR A 35 9.87 -2.07 3.81
C TYR A 35 10.63 -0.74 3.88
N PHE A 36 9.98 0.37 3.51
CA PHE A 36 10.63 1.68 3.51
C PHE A 36 10.98 2.15 4.93
N THR A 37 10.19 1.77 5.93
CA THR A 37 10.52 2.07 7.33
C THR A 37 11.78 1.30 7.76
N LEU A 38 11.85 0.01 7.47
CA LEU A 38 13.03 -0.81 7.80
C LEU A 38 14.28 -0.33 7.07
N GLN A 39 14.16 0.04 5.79
CA GLN A 39 15.24 0.61 5.00
C GLN A 39 15.78 1.92 5.60
N LEU A 40 14.89 2.83 6.05
CA LEU A 40 15.31 4.06 6.74
C LEU A 40 16.02 3.77 8.06
N LEU A 41 15.47 2.86 8.86
CA LEU A 41 16.04 2.48 10.16
C LEU A 41 17.42 1.83 10.00
N CYS A 42 17.60 1.02 8.96
CA CYS A 42 18.87 0.41 8.57
C CYS A 42 19.93 1.48 8.29
N GLN A 43 19.65 2.44 7.41
CA GLN A 43 20.66 3.41 6.98
C GLN A 43 21.05 4.45 8.02
N MET A 44 20.18 4.75 8.99
CA MET A 44 20.60 5.52 10.16
C MET A 44 21.76 4.85 10.93
N ASN A 45 21.95 3.54 10.77
CA ASN A 45 23.02 2.79 11.43
C ASN A 45 24.18 2.36 10.50
N VAL A 46 24.02 2.37 9.17
CA VAL A 46 25.09 1.95 8.23
C VAL A 46 26.32 2.87 8.27
N SER A 47 26.19 4.08 8.81
CA SER A 47 27.34 4.93 9.11
C SER A 47 28.33 4.28 10.10
N HIS A 48 27.92 3.35 10.97
CA HIS A 48 28.79 2.54 11.84
C HIS A 48 28.05 1.27 12.31
N GLU A 49 28.27 0.11 11.66
CA GLU A 49 27.83 -1.23 12.11
C GLU A 49 26.36 -1.32 12.60
N CYS A 50 25.44 -1.72 11.72
CA CYS A 50 24.04 -1.93 12.08
C CYS A 50 23.90 -2.86 13.30
N PRO A 51 23.41 -2.36 14.47
CA PRO A 51 23.39 -3.15 15.70
C PRO A 51 22.33 -4.27 15.68
N TYR A 52 21.45 -4.27 14.68
CA TYR A 52 20.35 -5.20 14.56
C TYR A 52 20.30 -5.77 13.15
N ASP A 53 20.86 -6.98 13.00
CA ASP A 53 20.96 -7.70 11.73
C ASP A 53 19.61 -7.78 11.00
N PHE A 54 18.53 -8.04 11.74
CA PHE A 54 17.18 -8.14 11.18
C PHE A 54 16.65 -6.83 10.54
N LEU A 55 17.07 -5.65 11.01
CA LEU A 55 16.62 -4.38 10.41
C LEU A 55 17.31 -4.14 9.06
N CYS A 56 18.51 -4.70 8.90
CA CYS A 56 19.40 -4.42 7.77
C CYS A 56 19.28 -5.44 6.62
N HIS A 57 18.51 -6.53 6.82
CA HIS A 57 18.11 -7.45 5.74
C HIS A 57 17.14 -6.85 4.72
N GLU A 58 16.50 -5.71 5.04
CA GLU A 58 15.62 -5.01 4.09
C GLU A 58 16.29 -3.74 3.56
N HIS A 59 16.84 -3.82 2.36
CA HIS A 59 17.54 -2.71 1.73
C HIS A 59 17.48 -2.81 0.21
N ALA A 60 17.98 -1.78 -0.46
CA ALA A 60 18.25 -1.81 -1.89
C ALA A 60 19.74 -1.52 -2.10
N THR A 61 20.36 -2.20 -3.05
CA THR A 61 21.73 -1.93 -3.47
C THR A 61 21.75 -1.44 -4.91
N PHE A 62 22.75 -0.63 -5.25
CA PHE A 62 22.95 -0.21 -6.64
C PHE A 62 23.41 -1.38 -7.50
N ASN A 63 22.82 -1.50 -8.70
CA ASN A 63 23.30 -2.39 -9.73
C ASN A 63 23.90 -1.55 -10.87
N VAL A 64 25.21 -1.37 -10.86
CA VAL A 64 25.93 -0.45 -11.76
C VAL A 64 25.75 -0.83 -13.23
N GLU A 65 25.65 -2.14 -13.52
CA GLU A 65 25.39 -2.61 -14.89
C GLU A 65 24.01 -2.18 -15.38
N LEU A 66 22.97 -2.33 -14.55
CA LEU A 66 21.63 -1.85 -14.87
C LEU A 66 21.58 -0.31 -14.97
N MET A 67 22.32 0.41 -14.11
CA MET A 67 22.44 1.87 -14.20
C MET A 67 23.05 2.31 -15.54
N ARG A 68 24.15 1.69 -15.96
CA ARG A 68 24.82 2.00 -17.25
C ARG A 68 23.93 1.73 -18.46
N ARG A 69 23.02 0.75 -18.35
CA ARG A 69 22.03 0.44 -19.39
C ARG A 69 20.80 1.35 -19.33
N ASN A 70 20.77 2.35 -18.43
CA ASN A 70 19.60 3.18 -18.16
C ASN A 70 18.34 2.33 -17.89
N ALA A 71 18.49 1.25 -17.13
CA ALA A 71 17.35 0.46 -16.70
C ALA A 71 16.43 1.30 -15.78
N ILE A 72 15.12 1.07 -15.88
CA ILE A 72 14.10 1.79 -15.11
C ILE A 72 14.26 1.56 -13.60
N PHE A 73 14.71 0.37 -13.21
CA PHE A 73 14.97 -0.02 -11.82
C PHE A 73 16.41 -0.53 -11.70
N PRO A 74 17.40 0.35 -11.54
CA PRO A 74 18.79 -0.04 -11.56
C PRO A 74 19.31 -0.36 -10.14
N SER A 75 18.52 -1.14 -9.40
CA SER A 75 18.81 -1.52 -8.02
C SER A 75 18.36 -2.95 -7.75
N ASP A 76 19.16 -3.68 -6.97
CA ASP A 76 18.77 -4.98 -6.44
C ASP A 76 18.04 -4.78 -5.11
N ILE A 77 16.80 -5.26 -5.04
CA ILE A 77 15.93 -5.11 -3.86
C ILE A 77 16.03 -6.37 -3.00
N HIS A 78 16.40 -6.19 -1.75
CA HIS A 78 16.40 -7.22 -0.72
C HIS A 78 15.25 -6.94 0.26
N SER A 79 14.21 -7.77 0.23
CA SER A 79 12.98 -7.58 1.00
C SER A 79 12.49 -8.91 1.60
N GLU A 80 13.29 -9.48 2.48
CA GLU A 80 13.09 -10.85 2.97
C GLU A 80 11.96 -11.00 3.99
N TYR A 81 11.59 -9.91 4.69
CA TYR A 81 10.64 -9.96 5.79
C TYR A 81 9.29 -9.37 5.41
N SER A 82 9.20 -8.09 5.10
CA SER A 82 7.97 -7.37 4.75
C SER A 82 7.23 -8.03 3.59
N HIS A 83 7.96 -8.44 2.55
CA HIS A 83 7.41 -9.08 1.35
C HIS A 83 7.34 -10.62 1.46
N SER A 84 7.57 -11.19 2.64
CA SER A 84 7.31 -12.60 2.90
C SER A 84 5.85 -12.82 3.31
N LEU A 85 5.33 -14.03 3.07
CA LEU A 85 4.01 -14.43 3.55
C LEU A 85 3.94 -14.40 5.09
N THR A 86 5.01 -14.81 5.76
CA THR A 86 5.12 -14.79 7.22
C THR A 86 5.10 -13.36 7.75
N GLY A 87 5.86 -12.45 7.14
CA GLY A 87 5.83 -11.03 7.46
C GLY A 87 4.45 -10.43 7.22
N SER A 88 3.80 -10.77 6.11
CA SER A 88 2.42 -10.35 5.81
C SER A 88 1.42 -10.78 6.90
N LEU A 89 1.53 -12.01 7.41
CA LEU A 89 0.71 -12.49 8.53
C LEU A 89 0.96 -11.69 9.82
N ILE A 90 2.23 -11.48 10.18
CA ILE A 90 2.63 -10.73 11.37
C ILE A 90 2.17 -9.27 11.28
N LEU A 91 2.42 -8.62 10.14
CA LEU A 91 2.01 -7.25 9.88
C LEU A 91 0.49 -7.10 9.96
N THR A 92 -0.27 -8.03 9.36
CA THR A 92 -1.73 -8.05 9.47
C THR A 92 -2.19 -8.18 10.92
N PHE A 93 -1.54 -9.05 11.69
CA PHE A 93 -1.88 -9.27 13.09
C PHE A 93 -1.69 -7.99 13.91
N ILE A 94 -0.55 -7.32 13.75
CA ILE A 94 -0.25 -6.03 14.37
C ILE A 94 -1.29 -4.98 13.95
N LEU A 95 -1.60 -4.88 12.65
CA LEU A 95 -2.59 -3.92 12.14
C LEU A 95 -3.97 -4.18 12.74
N THR A 96 -4.37 -5.44 12.90
CA THR A 96 -5.67 -5.82 13.47
C THR A 96 -5.76 -5.44 14.94
N ILE A 97 -4.67 -5.62 15.71
CA ILE A 97 -4.59 -5.15 17.09
C ILE A 97 -4.77 -3.64 17.16
N LEU A 98 -4.03 -2.89 16.33
CA LEU A 98 -4.11 -1.43 16.29
C LEU A 98 -5.52 -0.95 15.91
N TYR A 99 -6.12 -1.54 14.88
CA TYR A 99 -7.50 -1.26 14.49
C TYR A 99 -8.48 -1.48 15.64
N SER A 100 -8.36 -2.63 16.32
CA SER A 100 -9.22 -3.00 17.45
C SER A 100 -9.05 -2.05 18.64
N MET A 101 -7.82 -1.58 18.91
CA MET A 101 -7.54 -0.59 19.96
C MET A 101 -8.17 0.76 19.63
N VAL A 102 -8.02 1.24 18.40
CA VAL A 102 -8.59 2.52 17.94
C VAL A 102 -10.12 2.46 17.97
N GLN A 103 -10.72 1.35 17.54
CA GLN A 103 -12.17 1.18 17.60
C GLN A 103 -12.70 1.20 19.04
N LYS A 104 -12.03 0.51 19.97
CA LYS A 104 -12.38 0.55 21.41
C LYS A 104 -12.24 1.95 22.01
N PHE A 105 -11.19 2.69 21.63
CA PHE A 105 -10.97 4.05 22.12
C PHE A 105 -12.07 5.01 21.63
N ASN A 106 -12.42 4.93 20.35
CA ASN A 106 -13.46 5.77 19.76
C ASN A 106 -14.86 5.41 20.29
N SER A 107 -15.12 4.12 20.54
CA SER A 107 -16.38 3.65 21.13
C SER A 107 -16.64 4.26 22.52
N LYS A 108 -15.60 4.44 23.35
CA LYS A 108 -15.75 5.08 24.68
C LYS A 108 -16.11 6.56 24.63
N LYS A 109 -15.83 7.24 23.52
CA LYS A 109 -16.06 8.68 23.35
C LYS A 109 -17.44 8.98 22.72
N SER A 110 -18.04 8.00 22.05
CA SER A 110 -19.34 8.14 21.38
C SER A 110 -20.49 7.76 22.31
N VAL A 111 -21.12 8.76 22.91
CA VAL A 111 -22.29 8.64 23.81
C VAL A 111 -23.62 8.58 23.03
N SER A 112 -23.59 8.75 21.70
CA SER A 112 -24.78 8.66 20.85
C SER A 112 -25.01 7.23 20.36
N ASN A 113 -26.26 6.76 20.45
CA ASN A 113 -26.85 5.45 20.11
C ASN A 113 -26.64 4.94 18.67
N LEU A 114 -25.49 5.17 18.04
CA LEU A 114 -25.18 4.57 16.74
C LEU A 114 -24.77 3.11 16.97
N HIS A 115 -25.60 2.18 16.50
CA HIS A 115 -25.35 0.74 16.53
C HIS A 115 -24.09 0.40 15.72
N HIS A 116 -22.92 0.48 16.37
CA HIS A 116 -21.69 -0.05 15.79
C HIS A 116 -21.73 -1.57 15.86
N HIS A 117 -21.93 -2.21 14.71
CA HIS A 117 -21.85 -3.65 14.59
C HIS A 117 -20.42 -4.09 14.93
N HIS A 118 -20.24 -4.71 16.10
CA HIS A 118 -18.93 -5.13 16.56
C HIS A 118 -18.54 -6.40 15.79
N ARG A 119 -17.61 -6.29 14.84
CA ARG A 119 -16.99 -7.47 14.23
C ARG A 119 -16.13 -8.21 15.25
N SER A 120 -16.05 -9.52 15.11
CA SER A 120 -15.09 -10.33 15.86
C SER A 120 -13.68 -10.00 15.39
N PHE A 121 -12.69 -10.16 16.28
CA PHE A 121 -11.27 -9.95 15.94
C PHE A 121 -10.85 -10.79 14.74
N LEU A 122 -11.29 -12.06 14.68
CA LEU A 122 -10.97 -12.97 13.59
C LEU A 122 -11.56 -12.51 12.25
N SER A 123 -12.77 -11.95 12.24
CA SER A 123 -13.37 -11.37 11.04
C SER A 123 -12.58 -10.16 10.55
N LEU A 124 -12.19 -9.25 11.46
CA LEU A 124 -11.37 -8.08 11.12
C LEU A 124 -10.00 -8.49 10.59
N TYR A 125 -9.35 -9.44 11.26
CA TYR A 125 -8.08 -10.01 10.83
C TYR A 125 -8.20 -10.56 9.41
N GLY A 126 -9.23 -11.35 9.11
CA GLY A 126 -9.45 -11.90 7.77
C GLY A 126 -9.61 -10.83 6.70
N VAL A 127 -10.37 -9.76 6.96
CA VAL A 127 -10.56 -8.67 5.99
C VAL A 127 -9.27 -7.89 5.74
N LEU A 128 -8.54 -7.53 6.80
CA LEU A 128 -7.25 -6.83 6.67
C LEU A 128 -6.19 -7.72 6.04
N PHE A 129 -6.20 -9.03 6.34
CA PHE A 129 -5.32 -10.02 5.72
C PHE A 129 -5.52 -10.08 4.22
N LEU A 130 -6.77 -10.08 3.74
CA LEU A 130 -7.06 -10.01 2.31
C LEU A 130 -6.45 -8.76 1.67
N GLY A 131 -6.45 -7.63 2.37
CA GLY A 131 -5.80 -6.40 1.91
C GLY A 131 -4.28 -6.58 1.78
N VAL A 132 -3.61 -7.02 2.84
CA VAL A 132 -2.15 -7.24 2.84
C VAL A 132 -1.74 -8.31 1.81
N VAL A 133 -2.44 -9.44 1.77
CA VAL A 133 -2.16 -10.53 0.82
C VAL A 133 -2.44 -10.10 -0.61
N SER A 134 -3.45 -9.25 -0.86
CA SER A 134 -3.66 -8.74 -2.22
C SER A 134 -2.46 -7.95 -2.73
N HIS A 135 -1.79 -7.20 -1.86
CA HIS A 135 -0.55 -6.52 -2.20
C HIS A 135 0.54 -7.53 -2.51
N TRP A 136 0.79 -8.49 -1.61
CA TRP A 136 1.77 -9.55 -1.81
C TRP A 136 1.55 -10.35 -3.11
N VAL A 137 0.29 -10.72 -3.40
CA VAL A 137 -0.08 -11.42 -4.64
C VAL A 137 0.19 -10.54 -5.86
N LEU A 138 -0.17 -9.25 -5.80
CA LEU A 138 0.10 -8.33 -6.90
C LEU A 138 1.61 -8.15 -7.13
N ASP A 139 2.42 -8.08 -6.07
CA ASP A 139 3.88 -8.03 -6.20
C ASP A 139 4.42 -9.31 -6.83
N VAL A 140 3.95 -10.47 -6.37
CA VAL A 140 4.31 -11.76 -6.99
C VAL A 140 3.96 -11.77 -8.48
N LEU A 141 2.79 -11.23 -8.86
CA LEU A 141 2.34 -11.19 -10.25
C LEU A 141 3.05 -10.15 -11.12
N VAL A 142 3.47 -9.02 -10.54
CA VAL A 142 4.01 -7.85 -11.27
C VAL A 142 5.53 -7.82 -11.25
N HIS A 143 6.16 -8.26 -10.16
CA HIS A 143 7.61 -8.14 -9.95
C HIS A 143 8.41 -9.39 -10.26
N ARG A 144 7.78 -10.55 -10.44
CA ARG A 144 8.52 -11.78 -10.73
C ARG A 144 8.20 -12.34 -12.11
N PRO A 145 9.19 -12.38 -13.02
CA PRO A 145 9.22 -13.37 -14.09
C PRO A 145 9.45 -14.81 -13.58
N ASP A 146 9.86 -14.99 -12.31
CA ASP A 146 10.43 -16.24 -11.79
C ASP A 146 10.02 -16.62 -10.32
N VAL A 147 8.75 -16.49 -9.89
CA VAL A 147 8.32 -17.18 -8.64
C VAL A 147 7.88 -18.59 -8.98
N THR A 148 8.57 -19.57 -8.42
CA THR A 148 8.06 -20.93 -8.28
C THR A 148 6.91 -20.92 -7.27
N LEU A 149 5.70 -21.29 -7.71
CA LEU A 149 4.45 -21.26 -6.90
C LEU A 149 4.60 -21.94 -5.54
N PHE A 150 5.45 -22.96 -5.48
CA PHE A 150 5.73 -23.72 -4.26
C PHE A 150 7.17 -24.29 -4.36
N PRO A 151 8.21 -23.55 -3.94
CA PRO A 151 9.56 -24.08 -3.89
C PRO A 151 9.66 -25.13 -2.76
N PRO A 152 10.31 -26.30 -2.96
CA PRO A 152 11.02 -26.78 -4.15
C PRO A 152 10.17 -27.61 -5.16
N PHE A 153 8.85 -27.72 -4.99
CA PHE A 153 8.02 -28.76 -5.62
C PHE A 153 7.45 -28.44 -7.02
N THR A 154 7.46 -27.19 -7.48
CA THR A 154 6.86 -26.82 -8.77
C THR A 154 7.69 -25.78 -9.55
N SER A 155 7.66 -25.87 -10.89
CA SER A 155 8.40 -25.00 -11.83
C SER A 155 7.50 -24.09 -12.70
N VAL A 156 6.19 -24.08 -12.47
CA VAL A 156 5.20 -23.34 -13.28
C VAL A 156 5.24 -21.83 -12.96
N ARG A 157 5.23 -20.98 -14.01
CA ARG A 157 5.36 -19.51 -13.94
C ARG A 157 4.18 -18.83 -14.64
N ILE A 158 3.57 -17.80 -14.05
CA ILE A 158 2.47 -17.00 -14.64
C ILE A 158 2.58 -15.53 -14.18
N GLY A 159 2.38 -14.55 -15.08
CA GLY A 159 2.31 -13.13 -14.73
C GLY A 159 1.39 -12.33 -15.67
N LEU A 160 0.48 -11.53 -15.11
CA LEU A 160 -0.44 -10.63 -15.82
C LEU A 160 -0.78 -9.44 -14.91
N GLY A 161 -0.38 -8.24 -15.28
CA GLY A 161 -0.74 -7.03 -14.56
C GLY A 161 -1.16 -5.94 -15.54
N MET A 162 -2.48 -5.65 -15.61
CA MET A 162 -3.04 -4.29 -15.76
C MET A 162 -4.58 -4.20 -15.94
N ILE A 163 -5.44 -4.91 -15.18
CA ILE A 163 -6.92 -4.76 -15.35
C ILE A 163 -7.71 -4.83 -14.03
N GLY A 164 -7.31 -4.05 -13.00
CA GLY A 164 -8.07 -4.01 -11.73
C GLY A 164 -8.99 -2.80 -11.57
N ILE A 165 -8.45 -1.59 -11.83
CA ILE A 165 -9.02 -0.36 -11.25
C ILE A 165 -10.14 0.25 -12.10
N LEU A 166 -10.17 -0.03 -13.40
CA LEU A 166 -11.26 0.44 -14.28
C LEU A 166 -12.49 -0.49 -14.22
N ALA A 167 -12.29 -1.80 -14.07
CA ALA A 167 -13.36 -2.80 -14.16
C ALA A 167 -14.23 -2.87 -12.90
N ALA A 168 -13.63 -2.68 -11.71
CA ALA A 168 -14.37 -2.75 -10.44
C ALA A 168 -15.33 -1.56 -10.23
N LYS A 169 -15.13 -0.44 -10.93
CA LYS A 169 -15.93 0.79 -10.71
C LYS A 169 -16.91 1.13 -11.85
N ILE A 170 -16.64 0.70 -13.08
CA ILE A 170 -17.56 0.93 -14.21
C ILE A 170 -18.85 0.08 -14.08
N ARG A 171 -18.81 -1.05 -13.35
CA ARG A 171 -19.99 -1.93 -13.21
C ARG A 171 -20.88 -1.63 -11.98
N VAL A 172 -20.39 -0.87 -11.00
CA VAL A 172 -21.15 -0.51 -9.78
C VAL A 172 -22.06 0.71 -10.00
N VAL A 173 -21.86 1.49 -11.07
CA VAL A 173 -22.72 2.62 -11.44
C VAL A 173 -23.85 2.17 -12.38
N GLY A 174 -24.50 1.05 -12.05
CA GLY A 174 -25.78 0.65 -12.64
C GLY A 174 -26.95 1.54 -12.20
N GLY A 175 -26.72 2.51 -11.31
CA GLY A 175 -27.63 3.59 -10.97
C GLY A 175 -26.85 4.89 -10.85
N ARG A 176 -27.21 5.90 -11.64
CA ARG A 176 -26.62 7.25 -11.66
C ARG A 176 -26.51 7.85 -10.25
N ARG A 177 -25.36 7.70 -9.60
CA ARG A 177 -24.90 8.68 -8.61
C ARG A 177 -23.73 9.40 -9.25
N ASN A 178 -23.92 10.69 -9.53
CA ASN A 178 -22.84 11.57 -9.94
C ASN A 178 -21.73 11.42 -8.90
N LEU A 179 -20.55 10.98 -9.34
CA LEU A 179 -19.36 11.03 -8.50
C LEU A 179 -19.17 12.49 -8.09
N ASP A 180 -19.10 12.74 -6.79
CA ASP A 180 -18.96 14.08 -6.23
C ASP A 180 -17.72 14.77 -6.83
N GLN A 181 -17.80 16.07 -7.08
CA GLN A 181 -16.67 16.90 -7.49
C GLN A 181 -15.47 16.71 -6.55
N LYS A 182 -15.72 16.46 -5.26
CA LYS A 182 -14.68 16.13 -4.28
C LYS A 182 -13.90 14.87 -4.66
N PHE A 183 -14.58 13.82 -5.12
CA PHE A 183 -13.93 12.58 -5.55
C PHE A 183 -13.03 12.82 -6.76
N TRP A 184 -13.53 13.52 -7.78
CA TRP A 184 -12.74 13.83 -8.97
C TRP A 184 -11.54 14.72 -8.65
N SER A 185 -11.72 15.72 -7.79
CA SER A 185 -10.63 16.60 -7.36
C SER A 185 -9.55 15.81 -6.62
N ALA A 186 -9.94 14.96 -5.68
CA ALA A 186 -9.05 14.03 -4.98
C ALA A 186 -8.28 13.11 -5.95
N PHE A 187 -9.00 12.50 -6.90
CA PHE A 187 -8.41 11.60 -7.89
C PHE A 187 -7.40 12.32 -8.80
N VAL A 188 -7.73 13.52 -9.27
CA VAL A 188 -6.85 14.34 -10.11
C VAL A 188 -5.61 14.78 -9.34
N VAL A 189 -5.78 15.31 -8.12
CA VAL A 189 -4.64 15.72 -7.28
C VAL A 189 -3.72 14.54 -7.02
N TYR A 190 -4.27 13.40 -6.62
CA TYR A 190 -3.51 12.17 -6.40
C TYR A 190 -2.78 11.72 -7.68
N GLY A 191 -3.49 11.65 -8.81
CA GLY A 191 -2.94 11.26 -10.10
C GLY A 191 -1.80 12.17 -10.55
N LEU A 192 -1.98 13.48 -10.50
CA LEU A 192 -0.96 14.46 -10.85
C LEU A 192 0.26 14.38 -9.94
N THR A 193 0.05 14.24 -8.63
CA THR A 193 1.16 14.14 -7.66
C THR A 193 1.94 12.86 -7.88
N ALA A 194 1.25 11.72 -8.06
CA ALA A 194 1.88 10.45 -8.35
C ALA A 194 2.65 10.51 -9.67
N THR A 195 2.07 11.07 -10.74
CA THR A 195 2.76 11.23 -12.03
C THR A 195 3.99 12.14 -11.89
N ALA A 196 3.86 13.28 -11.22
CA ALA A 196 4.98 14.20 -11.02
C ALA A 196 6.14 13.54 -10.26
N VAL A 197 5.84 12.79 -9.19
CA VAL A 197 6.87 12.05 -8.45
C VAL A 197 7.49 10.93 -9.29
N ASN A 198 6.70 10.17 -10.05
CA ASN A 198 7.25 9.15 -10.93
C ASN A 198 8.14 9.79 -12.01
N VAL A 199 7.71 10.90 -12.63
CA VAL A 199 8.51 11.61 -13.62
C VAL A 199 9.82 12.13 -13.00
N TYR A 200 9.76 12.71 -11.81
CA TYR A 200 10.95 13.16 -11.10
C TYR A 200 11.87 11.99 -10.73
N ALA A 201 11.33 10.88 -10.23
CA ALA A 201 12.11 9.71 -9.85
C ALA A 201 12.76 9.01 -11.06
N TYR A 202 12.09 8.93 -12.20
CA TYR A 202 12.60 8.22 -13.39
C TYR A 202 13.41 9.10 -14.35
N PHE A 203 13.10 10.40 -14.44
CA PHE A 203 13.73 11.30 -15.42
C PHE A 203 14.50 12.46 -14.76
N GLY A 204 14.43 12.61 -13.44
CA GLY A 204 15.12 13.68 -12.72
C GLY A 204 16.62 13.45 -12.61
N ASP A 205 17.10 12.23 -12.81
CA ASP A 205 18.53 11.89 -12.67
C ASP A 205 19.00 10.98 -13.82
N ASP A 206 20.19 11.25 -14.32
CA ASP A 206 20.85 10.46 -15.36
C ASP A 206 21.60 9.33 -14.67
N THR A 207 20.94 8.17 -14.53
CA THR A 207 21.46 7.03 -13.78
C THR A 207 22.80 6.55 -14.34
N SER A 208 23.07 6.74 -15.62
CA SER A 208 24.36 6.43 -16.23
C SER A 208 25.51 7.28 -15.67
N LYS A 209 25.29 8.58 -15.40
CA LYS A 209 26.30 9.46 -14.79
C LYS A 209 26.52 9.13 -13.32
N ARG A 210 25.46 8.75 -12.62
CA ARG A 210 25.54 8.35 -11.20
C ARG A 210 26.26 7.01 -11.03
N ALA A 211 26.23 6.15 -12.05
CA ALA A 211 26.96 4.87 -12.08
C ALA A 211 28.48 5.04 -11.90
N ASP A 212 29.05 6.17 -12.30
CA ASP A 212 30.47 6.47 -12.13
C ASP A 212 30.81 6.98 -10.71
N GLN A 213 29.80 7.30 -9.91
CA GLN A 213 29.94 7.86 -8.55
C GLN A 213 29.66 6.85 -7.44
N VAL A 214 29.13 5.67 -7.78
CA VAL A 214 28.72 4.65 -6.81
C VAL A 214 29.47 3.35 -7.02
N VAL A 215 29.62 2.56 -5.96
CA VAL A 215 30.22 1.23 -6.01
C VAL A 215 29.10 0.21 -6.23
N ASP A 216 29.31 -0.77 -7.10
CA ASP A 216 28.34 -1.85 -7.33
C ASP A 216 28.05 -2.60 -6.03
N GLY A 217 26.77 -2.87 -5.76
CA GLY A 217 26.32 -3.48 -4.50
C GLY A 217 26.32 -2.53 -3.29
N SER A 218 26.70 -1.26 -3.44
CA SER A 218 26.59 -0.31 -2.32
C SER A 218 25.12 0.04 -2.03
N PRO A 219 24.74 0.29 -0.76
CA PRO A 219 23.36 0.61 -0.41
C PRO A 219 22.86 1.88 -1.09
N VAL A 220 21.64 1.84 -1.62
CA VAL A 220 20.97 3.02 -2.20
C VAL A 220 20.60 3.98 -1.07
N PRO A 221 21.05 5.25 -1.09
CA PRO A 221 20.72 6.23 -0.05
C PRO A 221 19.21 6.48 -0.02
N PRO A 222 18.65 6.88 1.14
CA PRO A 222 17.21 6.91 1.34
C PRO A 222 16.59 8.20 0.79
N ASP A 223 17.28 8.91 -0.11
CA ASP A 223 16.92 10.27 -0.55
C ASP A 223 15.48 10.35 -1.11
N LEU A 224 15.01 9.24 -1.69
CA LEU A 224 13.65 9.12 -2.25
C LEU A 224 12.61 8.67 -1.22
N VAL A 225 13.03 8.13 -0.08
CA VAL A 225 12.12 7.57 0.92
C VAL A 225 11.25 8.67 1.56
N PRO A 226 11.77 9.84 1.98
CA PRO A 226 10.92 10.94 2.45
C PRO A 226 9.83 11.34 1.44
N LEU A 227 10.16 11.36 0.15
CA LEU A 227 9.20 11.68 -0.91
C LEU A 227 8.08 10.63 -1.01
N ILE A 228 8.44 9.34 -0.87
CA ILE A 228 7.49 8.23 -0.81
C ILE A 228 6.58 8.36 0.42
N PHE A 229 7.12 8.71 1.59
CA PHE A 229 6.31 8.96 2.79
C PHE A 229 5.34 10.13 2.60
N VAL A 230 5.77 11.22 1.95
CA VAL A 230 4.88 12.34 1.61
C VAL A 230 3.74 11.87 0.70
N LEU A 231 4.02 11.02 -0.30
CA LEU A 231 2.97 10.43 -1.13
C LEU A 231 1.97 9.59 -0.33
N TYR A 232 2.46 8.76 0.61
CA TYR A 232 1.59 7.99 1.49
C TYR A 232 0.72 8.89 2.37
N LEU A 233 1.28 9.97 2.91
CA LEU A 233 0.53 10.96 3.68
C LEU A 233 -0.54 11.63 2.83
N VAL A 234 -0.22 12.05 1.60
CA VAL A 234 -1.20 12.63 0.67
C VAL A 234 -2.31 11.62 0.36
N ALA A 235 -1.96 10.38 0.04
CA ALA A 235 -2.93 9.31 -0.23
C ALA A 235 -3.84 9.06 0.97
N PHE A 236 -3.27 9.01 2.18
CA PHE A 236 -4.00 8.84 3.43
C PHE A 236 -4.95 10.02 3.69
N SER A 237 -4.47 11.26 3.59
CA SER A 237 -5.27 12.47 3.79
C SER A 237 -6.44 12.52 2.80
N VAL A 238 -6.17 12.30 1.51
CA VAL A 238 -7.21 12.27 0.48
C VAL A 238 -8.27 11.21 0.80
N SER A 239 -7.84 10.02 1.21
CA SER A 239 -8.75 8.93 1.51
C SER A 239 -9.61 9.18 2.75
N TYR A 240 -9.04 9.81 3.77
CA TYR A 240 -9.78 10.26 4.96
C TYR A 240 -10.86 11.30 4.61
N PHE A 241 -10.55 12.26 3.73
CA PHE A 241 -11.53 13.23 3.25
C PHE A 241 -12.64 12.59 2.42
N LEU A 242 -12.33 11.54 1.64
CA LEU A 242 -13.34 10.78 0.92
C LEU A 242 -14.26 10.03 1.88
N ASP A 243 -13.71 9.33 2.88
CA ASP A 243 -14.48 8.56 3.87
C ASP A 243 -15.43 9.45 4.67
N SER A 244 -14.95 10.61 5.15
CA SER A 244 -15.77 11.58 5.89
C SER A 244 -16.91 12.18 5.06
N SER A 245 -16.75 12.30 3.74
CA SER A 245 -17.80 12.78 2.84
C SER A 245 -18.91 11.75 2.61
N TYR A 246 -18.63 10.45 2.77
CA TYR A 246 -19.63 9.38 2.65
C TYR A 246 -20.51 9.23 3.90
N GLY A 247 -19.97 9.50 5.08
CA GLY A 247 -20.68 9.33 6.36
C GLY A 247 -21.88 10.27 6.55
N VAL A 248 -21.81 11.50 6.02
CA VAL A 248 -22.82 12.56 6.28
C VAL A 248 -24.20 12.25 5.66
N ASN A 249 -24.28 11.39 4.63
CA ASN A 249 -25.53 11.17 3.90
C ASN A 249 -26.31 9.90 4.28
N ARG A 250 -25.80 9.02 5.16
CA ARG A 250 -26.54 7.80 5.55
C ARG A 250 -27.61 8.04 6.61
N ASP A 251 -27.44 9.04 7.46
CA ASP A 251 -28.28 9.17 8.66
C ASP A 251 -29.62 9.90 8.41
N GLU A 252 -29.77 10.66 7.32
CA GLU A 252 -30.99 11.46 7.09
C GLU A 252 -32.01 10.85 6.12
N GLY A 253 -31.63 9.87 5.30
CA GLY A 253 -32.45 9.43 4.16
C GLY A 253 -33.10 8.04 4.26
N ASP A 254 -32.44 7.08 4.91
CA ASP A 254 -32.82 5.66 4.78
C ASP A 254 -33.75 5.12 5.89
N VAL A 255 -34.06 5.93 6.91
CA VAL A 255 -35.02 5.53 7.97
C VAL A 255 -36.48 5.68 7.53
N LYS A 256 -36.77 6.36 6.41
CA LYS A 256 -38.15 6.66 5.97
C LYS A 256 -38.75 5.74 4.91
N LYS A 257 -38.18 4.55 4.61
CA LYS A 257 -38.63 3.75 3.45
C LYS A 257 -38.95 2.26 3.68
N TRP A 258 -39.15 1.82 4.92
CA TRP A 258 -39.55 0.43 5.21
C TRP A 258 -40.74 0.32 6.18
N GLU A 259 -41.62 1.33 6.22
CA GLU A 259 -42.96 1.22 6.80
C GLU A 259 -44.02 1.16 5.72
#